data_AF-A0AAD0ASS0-F1
#
_entry.id   AF-A0AAD0ASS0-F1
#
_cell.length_a   1.000
_cell.length_b   1.000
_cell.length_c   1.000
_cell.angle_alpha   90.00
_cell.angle_beta   90.00
_cell.angle_gamma   90.00
#
_symmetry.space_group_name_H-M   'P 1'
#
loop_
_entity.id
_entity.type
_entity.pdbx_description
1 polymer ?
#
loop_
_entity_poly.entity_id
_entity_poly.type
_entity_poly.pdbx_seq_one_letter_code
_entity_poly.pdbx_strand_id
1 'polypeptide(L)' 'MIKYIATVKIQGFELSRTIKSELYKPYYMTDEELEEAEKMLKTDLKKIFGEDIEIVGYHIGVCENGK' A
#
# COMPACT_ATOMS: atom_id res chain seq x y z
N MET A 1 6.90 15.80 -9.45
CA MET A 1 6.67 14.35 -9.37
C MET A 1 5.92 14.09 -8.08
N ILE A 2 4.73 13.51 -8.17
CA ILE A 2 3.83 13.28 -7.04
C ILE A 2 4.28 12.00 -6.35
N LYS A 3 4.47 12.07 -5.03
CA LYS A 3 4.86 10.93 -4.20
C LYS A 3 3.61 10.34 -3.54
N TYR A 4 3.34 9.08 -3.85
CA TYR A 4 2.33 8.26 -3.19
C TYR A 4 3.01 7.40 -2.13
N ILE A 5 2.41 7.34 -0.94
CA ILE A 5 2.85 6.48 0.14
C ILE A 5 1.68 5.58 0.53
N ALA A 6 1.79 4.30 0.21
CA ALA A 6 0.87 3.27 0.69
C ALA A 6 1.40 2.69 2.00
N THR A 7 0.61 2.78 3.06
CA THR A 7 0.89 2.14 4.35
C THR A 7 -0.10 1.02 4.58
N VAL A 8 0.42 -0.19 4.81
CA VAL A 8 -0.38 -1.39 5.06
C VAL A 8 -0.04 -1.95 6.42
N LYS A 9 -1.06 -2.22 7.24
CA LYS A 9 -0.91 -2.96 8.50
C LYS A 9 -1.37 -4.38 8.27
N ILE A 10 -0.49 -5.33 8.58
CA ILE A 10 -0.78 -6.76 8.50
C ILE A 10 -0.68 -7.40 9.88
N GLN A 11 -1.53 -8.39 10.12
CA GLN A 11 -1.54 -9.22 11.32
C GLN A 11 -1.63 -10.70 10.94
N GLY A 12 -1.08 -11.59 11.74
CA GLY A 12 -1.12 -13.04 11.58
C GLY A 12 -0.63 -13.73 12.85
N PHE A 13 -0.51 -15.05 12.85
CA PHE A 13 -0.01 -15.79 14.02
C PHE A 13 1.42 -15.30 14.37
N GLU A 14 1.55 -14.67 15.55
CA GLU A 14 2.78 -14.02 16.03
C GLU A 14 3.37 -12.93 15.10
N LEU A 15 2.61 -12.46 14.10
CA LEU A 15 3.05 -11.45 13.14
C LEU A 15 2.20 -10.18 13.31
N SER A 16 2.83 -9.05 13.61
CA SER A 16 2.20 -7.73 13.54
C SER A 16 3.19 -6.74 12.95
N ARG A 17 2.92 -6.26 11.74
CA ARG A 17 3.85 -5.37 11.01
C ARG A 17 3.13 -4.28 10.24
N THR A 18 3.81 -3.15 10.11
CA THR A 18 3.41 -2.05 9.23
C THR A 18 4.40 -1.96 8.09
N ILE A 19 3.91 -1.99 6.86
CA ILE A 19 4.69 -1.95 5.63
C ILE A 19 4.40 -0.62 4.94
N LYS A 20 5.45 0.03 4.43
CA LYS A 20 5.34 1.26 3.65
C LYS A 20 5.89 1.03 2.26
N SER A 21 5.13 1.41 1.24
CA SER A 21 5.54 1.38 -0.16
C SER A 21 5.43 2.79 -0.74
N GLU A 22 6.45 3.19 -1.50
CA GLU A 22 6.51 4.51 -2.14
C GLU A 22 6.38 4.35 -3.65
N LEU A 23 5.54 5.16 -4.28
CA LEU A 23 5.38 5.21 -5.72
C LEU A 23 5.46 6.66 -6.18
N TYR A 24 6.22 6.92 -7.24
CA TYR A 24 6.35 8.26 -7.80
C TYR A 24 5.72 8.30 -9.19
N LYS A 25 4.82 9.26 -9.41
CA LYS A 25 4.14 9.46 -10.70
C LYS A 25 4.24 10.93 -11.13
N PRO A 26 4.27 11.23 -12.43
CA PRO A 26 4.24 12.61 -12.91
C PRO A 26 2.83 13.22 -12.87
N TYR A 27 1.77 12.43 -12.61
CA TYR A 27 0.37 12.83 -12.61
C TYR A 27 -0.40 12.25 -11.41
N TYR A 28 -1.60 12.80 -11.15
CA TYR A 28 -2.50 12.29 -10.12
C TYR A 28 -3.15 10.97 -10.55
N MET A 29 -3.03 9.91 -9.76
CA MET A 29 -3.63 8.61 -10.08
C MET A 29 -5.14 8.73 -10.02
N THR A 30 -5.83 8.09 -10.98
CA THR A 30 -7.29 7.98 -10.95
C THR A 30 -7.73 7.01 -9.84
N ASP A 31 -9.02 7.05 -9.49
CA ASP A 31 -9.58 6.10 -8.53
C ASP A 31 -9.39 4.63 -8.99
N GLU A 32 -9.46 4.38 -10.31
CA GLU A 32 -9.20 3.06 -10.89
C GLU A 32 -7.74 2.63 -10.71
N GLU A 33 -6.78 3.53 -11.01
CA GLU A 33 -5.35 3.24 -10.82
C GLU A 33 -5.00 3.00 -9.34
N LEU A 34 -5.65 3.73 -8.41
CA LEU A 34 -5.49 3.54 -6.97
C LEU A 34 -6.04 2.18 -6.53
N GLU A 35 -7.22 1.78 -7.03
CA GLU A 35 -7.82 0.47 -6.74
C GLU A 35 -6.96 -0.69 -7.28
N GLU A 36 -6.43 -0.56 -8.49
CA GLU A 36 -5.51 -1.55 -9.06
C GLU A 36 -4.22 -1.66 -8.24
N ALA A 37 -3.62 -0.53 -7.84
CA ALA A 37 -2.44 -0.50 -7.00
C ALA A 37 -2.69 -1.16 -5.63
N GLU A 38 -3.86 -0.94 -5.03
CA GLU A 38 -4.27 -1.61 -3.80
C GLU A 38 -4.38 -3.13 -4.00
N LYS A 39 -5.06 -3.59 -5.04
CA LYS A 39 -5.22 -5.04 -5.34
C LYS A 39 -3.88 -5.72 -5.56
N MET A 40 -2.99 -5.10 -6.34
CA MET A 40 -1.64 -5.63 -6.59
C MET A 40 -0.84 -5.72 -5.28
N LEU A 41 -0.81 -4.66 -4.48
CA LEU A 41 -0.07 -4.65 -3.22
C LEU A 41 -0.60 -5.71 -2.24
N LYS A 42 -1.92 -5.84 -2.09
CA LYS A 42 -2.51 -6.87 -1.23
C LYS A 42 -2.15 -8.28 -1.70
N THR A 43 -2.17 -8.51 -3.02
CA THR A 43 -1.80 -9.80 -3.62
C THR A 43 -0.33 -10.13 -3.37
N ASP A 44 0.56 -9.16 -3.54
CA ASP A 44 1.99 -9.34 -3.30
C ASP A 44 2.29 -9.60 -1.82
N LEU A 45 1.60 -8.91 -0.90
CA LEU A 45 1.75 -9.14 0.53
C LEU A 45 1.35 -10.57 0.92
N LYS A 46 0.24 -11.10 0.38
CA LYS A 46 -0.16 -12.49 0.59
C LYS A 46 0.85 -13.48 0.01
N LYS A 47 1.47 -13.19 -1.14
CA LYS A 47 2.53 -14.03 -1.70
C LYS A 47 3.80 -14.04 -0.83
N ILE A 48 4.15 -12.90 -0.23
CA ILE A 48 5.38 -12.75 0.57
C ILE A 48 5.22 -13.35 1.97
N PHE A 49 4.09 -13.09 2.62
CA PHE A 49 3.88 -13.46 4.03
C PHE A 49 3.00 -14.72 4.21
N GLY A 50 2.45 -15.27 3.13
CA GLY A 50 1.50 -16.40 3.16
C GLY A 50 0.04 -15.96 3.18
N GLU A 51 -0.88 -16.89 2.98
CA GLU A 51 -2.32 -16.61 2.98
C GLU A 51 -2.89 -16.41 4.39
N ASP A 52 -2.16 -16.81 5.42
CA ASP A 52 -2.52 -16.69 6.85
C ASP A 52 -2.34 -15.28 7.43
N ILE A 53 -2.10 -14.27 6.59
CA ILE A 53 -2.06 -12.87 7.02
C ILE A 53 -3.36 -12.13 6.73
N GLU A 54 -3.81 -11.37 7.72
CA GLU A 54 -4.92 -10.43 7.63
C GLU A 54 -4.40 -9.01 7.40
N ILE A 55 -5.04 -8.27 6.50
CA ILE A 55 -4.76 -6.86 6.26
C ILE A 55 -5.73 -6.03 7.09
N VAL A 56 -5.28 -5.56 8.25
CA VAL A 56 -6.10 -4.85 9.25
C VAL A 56 -6.16 -3.34 9.03
N GLY A 57 -5.37 -2.82 8.09
CA GLY A 57 -5.39 -1.41 7.76
C GLY A 57 -4.68 -1.11 6.45
N TYR A 58 -5.26 -0.23 5.67
CA TYR A 58 -4.70 0.26 4.41
C TYR A 58 -4.93 1.77 4.30
N HIS A 59 -3.90 2.50 3.89
CA HIS A 59 -3.99 3.92 3.63
C HIS A 59 -3.02 4.32 2.53
N ILE A 60 -3.51 5.01 1.50
CA ILE A 60 -2.68 5.70 0.51
C ILE A 60 -2.77 7.20 0.81
N GLY A 61 -1.62 7.82 1.02
CA GLY A 61 -1.48 9.26 1.11
C GLY A 61 -0.66 9.81 -0.05
N VAL A 62 -0.96 11.03 -0.45
CA VAL A 62 -0.11 11.80 -1.37
C VAL A 62 0.74 12.75 -0.53
N CYS A 63 2.06 12.61 -0.62
CA CYS A 63 3.00 13.64 -0.19
C CYS A 63 3.29 14.54 -1.38
N GLU A 64 2.61 15.67 -1.46
CA GLU A 64 3.11 16.78 -2.25
C GLU A 64 4.36 17.29 -1.55
N ASN A 65 5.53 17.18 -2.19
CA ASN A 65 6.69 17.95 -1.75
C ASN A 65 6.26 19.42 -1.78
N GLY A 66 6.23 20.03 -0.60
CA GLY A 66 5.42 21.20 -0.30
C GLY A 66 5.62 22.40 -1.22
N LYS A 67 4.61 23.26 -1.21
CA LYS A 67 4.89 24.68 -1.06
C LYS A 67 5.39 24.95 0.35
#